data_AF-A0A2E0FLE5-F1
#
_entry.id   AF-A0A2E0FLE5-F1
#
_cell.length_a   1.000
_cell.length_b   1.000
_cell.length_c   1.000
_cell.angle_alpha   90.00
_cell.angle_beta   90.00
_cell.angle_gamma   90.00
#
_symmetry.space_group_name_H-M   'P 1'
#
loop_
_entity.id
_entity.type
_entity.pdbx_description
1 polymer ?
#
loop_
_entity_poly.entity_id
_entity_poly.type
_entity_poly.pdbx_seq_one_letter_code
_entity_poly.pdbx_strand_id
1 'polypeptide(L)'
;MQMENRVYVQKTSIGKKFLAFASVIVLFLIAEGWISFYMKKDFQRSLKESQRYTFSLEYTQQLYRELSDFHQDIKESYDVTENSAHFQALLVRLDVLFESLDRGKSEVVGEVAAKLGVFKDQVHRIEDQLKKLSSWKIAGDKMLSVGYQEELSIAKIQLEKSISDYRNLLKGTEKATIRKLSINKANADTVQLRWMILNVVIEVIAIALFIVVSIYLYRSVMIPIRDLKTSTMKLSRGDLNFSDVSVNIKRHDEIGALSFAFNVMARDIEKAVQEHQKLIIAETKAAEEKERSDELKRLNDELIEADLRIQETMHQLEDALGKEKELGRMKSRFVAIASHQFRTPLAIIQSNAELIKILSDKVESDISDRLATSLQRIESEIKRMTTLMNDVLIFGKVSAGQTDLNTEEVDVT
;
A
#
# COMPACT_ATOMS: atom_id res chain seq x y z
N MET A 1 9.99 -27.07 13.61
CA MET A 1 9.74 -25.62 13.46
C MET A 1 10.99 -24.73 13.57
N GLN A 2 12.19 -25.25 13.91
CA GLN A 2 13.40 -24.42 14.09
C GLN A 2 14.36 -24.36 12.86
N MET A 3 14.04 -24.98 11.72
CA MET A 3 14.97 -25.02 10.56
C MET A 3 14.62 -24.06 9.40
N GLU A 4 13.45 -23.41 9.37
CA GLU A 4 13.10 -22.49 8.26
C GLU A 4 13.59 -21.06 8.44
N ASN A 5 14.12 -20.70 9.61
CA ASN A 5 14.47 -19.31 9.93
C ASN A 5 15.82 -18.84 9.38
N ARG A 6 16.53 -19.67 8.59
CA ARG A 6 17.87 -19.34 8.05
C ARG A 6 17.90 -18.82 6.60
N VAL A 7 16.77 -18.69 5.90
CA VAL A 7 16.83 -18.60 4.42
C VAL A 7 16.66 -17.19 3.81
N TYR A 8 16.23 -16.16 4.56
CA TYR A 8 16.21 -14.79 4.00
C TYR A 8 17.52 -14.03 4.27
N VAL A 9 18.62 -14.55 3.71
CA VAL A 9 19.85 -13.77 3.53
C VAL A 9 19.52 -12.60 2.60
N GLN A 10 19.52 -11.37 3.12
CA GLN A 10 19.31 -10.14 2.35
C GLN A 10 20.36 -10.02 1.25
N LYS A 11 20.08 -10.55 0.05
CA LYS A 11 21.01 -10.50 -1.08
C LYS A 11 21.20 -9.08 -1.60
N THR A 12 20.19 -8.21 -1.48
CA THR A 12 20.28 -6.80 -1.86
C THR A 12 19.37 -5.93 -1.00
N SER A 13 19.97 -5.09 -0.15
CA SER A 13 19.26 -4.10 0.65
C SER A 13 18.68 -2.98 -0.24
N ILE A 14 17.43 -2.59 -0.01
CA ILE A 14 16.79 -1.42 -0.63
C ILE A 14 17.59 -0.15 -0.29
N GLY A 15 18.07 -0.02 0.96
CA GLY A 15 18.94 1.08 1.37
C GLY A 15 20.21 1.17 0.53
N LYS A 16 20.84 0.03 0.22
CA LYS A 16 22.02 0.00 -0.69
C LYS A 16 21.68 0.44 -2.12
N LYS A 17 20.48 0.12 -2.62
CA LYS A 17 20.03 0.59 -3.95
C LYS A 17 19.82 2.11 -3.97
N PHE A 18 19.22 2.67 -2.93
CA PHE A 18 19.08 4.13 -2.79
C PHE A 18 20.44 4.84 -2.68
N LEU A 19 21.36 4.30 -1.87
CA LEU A 19 22.72 4.83 -1.76
C LEU A 19 23.46 4.77 -3.10
N ALA A 20 23.38 3.65 -3.82
CA ALA A 20 23.98 3.53 -5.15
C ALA A 20 23.42 4.58 -6.12
N PHE A 21 22.10 4.79 -6.13
CA PHE A 21 21.48 5.83 -6.96
C PHE A 21 21.91 7.25 -6.58
N ALA A 22 21.93 7.58 -5.29
CA ALA A 22 22.41 8.87 -4.81
C ALA A 22 23.88 9.11 -5.20
N SER A 23 24.74 8.10 -5.09
CA SER A 23 26.13 8.17 -5.54
C SER A 23 26.26 8.43 -7.04
N VAL A 24 25.42 7.80 -7.87
CA VAL A 24 25.41 8.05 -9.32
C VAL A 24 25.01 9.50 -9.63
N ILE A 25 24.02 10.06 -8.93
CA ILE A 25 23.64 11.46 -9.10
C ILE A 25 24.78 12.40 -8.71
N VAL A 26 25.43 12.16 -7.56
CA VAL A 26 26.54 13.00 -7.11
C VAL A 26 27.72 12.94 -8.09
N LEU A 27 28.07 11.74 -8.58
CA LEU A 27 29.11 11.57 -9.60
C LEU A 27 28.75 12.30 -10.90
N PHE A 28 27.49 12.25 -11.31
CA PHE A 28 26.99 12.99 -12.47
C PHE A 28 27.16 14.51 -12.31
N LEU A 29 26.74 15.07 -11.16
CA LEU A 29 26.90 16.50 -10.87
C LEU A 29 28.37 16.94 -10.84
N ILE A 30 29.24 16.11 -10.28
CA ILE A 30 30.69 16.36 -10.30
C ILE A 30 31.20 16.36 -11.74
N ALA A 31 30.83 15.36 -12.55
CA ALA A 31 31.25 15.27 -13.94
C ALA A 31 30.79 16.49 -14.76
N GLU A 32 29.54 16.94 -14.60
CA GLU A 32 29.06 18.18 -15.24
C GLU A 32 29.86 19.41 -14.82
N GLY A 33 30.17 19.55 -13.53
CA GLY A 33 31.00 20.65 -13.03
C GLY A 33 32.39 20.66 -13.69
N TRP A 34 33.01 19.49 -13.84
CA TRP A 34 34.30 19.35 -14.52
C TRP A 34 34.21 19.69 -16.01
N ILE A 35 33.17 19.22 -16.72
CA ILE A 35 32.96 19.53 -18.14
C ILE A 35 32.76 21.04 -18.32
N SER A 36 31.89 21.66 -17.51
CA SER A 36 31.67 23.12 -17.47
C SER A 36 32.96 23.91 -17.27
N PHE A 37 33.80 23.48 -16.32
CA PHE A 37 35.10 24.09 -16.08
C PHE A 37 36.04 24.00 -17.28
N TYR A 38 36.15 22.82 -17.90
CA TYR A 38 36.99 22.62 -19.08
C TYR A 38 36.52 23.43 -20.29
N MET A 39 35.21 23.47 -20.54
CA MET A 39 34.61 24.30 -21.59
C MET A 39 34.95 25.77 -21.41
N LYS A 40 34.76 26.28 -20.19
CA LYS A 40 35.07 27.67 -19.85
C LYS A 40 36.56 27.96 -20.09
N LYS A 41 37.44 27.05 -19.69
CA LYS A 41 38.89 27.22 -19.88
C LYS A 41 39.28 27.26 -21.36
N ASP A 42 38.73 26.36 -22.18
CA ASP A 42 39.03 26.26 -23.60
C ASP A 42 38.50 27.47 -24.37
N PHE A 43 37.25 27.87 -24.10
CA PHE A 43 36.66 29.08 -24.67
C PHE A 43 37.44 30.36 -24.31
N GLN A 44 37.85 30.49 -23.04
CA GLN A 44 38.67 31.62 -22.59
C GLN A 44 40.03 31.67 -23.29
N ARG A 45 40.62 30.51 -23.63
CA ARG A 45 41.87 30.45 -24.40
C ARG A 45 41.66 30.98 -25.82
N SER A 46 40.61 30.54 -26.51
CA SER A 46 40.28 31.03 -27.86
C SER A 46 39.96 32.52 -27.90
N LEU A 47 39.30 33.05 -26.85
CA LEU A 47 39.06 34.49 -26.71
C LEU A 47 40.36 35.28 -26.53
N LYS A 48 41.27 34.83 -25.66
CA LYS A 48 42.57 35.49 -25.45
C LYS A 48 43.42 35.52 -26.71
N GLU A 49 43.42 34.43 -27.49
CA GLU A 49 44.13 34.41 -28.78
C GLU A 49 43.51 35.39 -29.77
N SER A 50 42.19 35.45 -29.87
CA SER A 50 41.49 36.41 -30.74
C SER A 50 41.79 37.86 -30.33
N GLN A 51 41.76 38.17 -29.03
CA GLN A 51 42.14 39.50 -28.51
C GLN A 51 43.57 39.90 -28.88
N ARG A 52 44.53 38.95 -28.80
CA ARG A 52 45.92 39.21 -29.22
C ARG A 52 46.03 39.56 -30.71
N TYR A 53 45.28 38.88 -31.57
CA TYR A 53 45.27 39.20 -33.00
C TYR A 53 44.57 40.52 -33.30
N THR A 54 43.50 40.86 -32.57
CA THR A 54 42.84 42.18 -32.70
C THR A 54 43.79 43.31 -32.33
N PHE A 55 44.46 43.21 -31.18
CA PHE A 55 45.42 44.22 -30.73
C PHE A 55 46.59 44.39 -31.71
N SER A 56 47.15 43.26 -32.18
CA SER A 56 48.20 43.26 -33.21
C SER A 56 47.74 43.91 -34.53
N LEU A 57 46.49 43.69 -34.92
CA LEU A 57 45.90 44.28 -36.12
C LEU A 57 45.75 45.80 -35.99
N GLU A 58 45.15 46.27 -34.90
CA GLU A 58 44.96 47.70 -34.61
C GLU A 58 46.29 48.45 -34.63
N TYR A 59 47.31 47.87 -34.00
CA TYR A 59 48.65 48.43 -33.98
C TYR A 59 49.32 48.46 -35.36
N THR A 60 49.23 47.36 -36.13
CA THR A 60 49.78 47.30 -37.49
C THR A 60 49.14 48.37 -38.38
N GLN A 61 47.83 48.58 -38.26
CA GLN A 61 47.11 49.63 -38.98
C GLN A 61 47.52 51.04 -38.55
N GLN A 62 47.79 51.25 -37.25
CA GLN A 62 48.31 52.53 -36.76
C GLN A 62 49.70 52.83 -37.34
N LEU A 63 50.65 51.89 -37.23
CA LEU A 63 51.98 52.06 -37.83
C LEU A 63 51.91 52.33 -39.32
N TYR A 64 51.04 51.61 -40.05
CA TYR A 64 50.86 51.82 -41.48
C TYR A 64 50.45 53.27 -41.80
N ARG A 65 49.54 53.85 -41.00
CA ARG A 65 49.11 55.25 -41.15
C ARG A 65 50.28 56.21 -40.87
N GLU A 66 50.96 56.06 -39.75
CA GLU A 66 52.10 56.90 -39.36
C GLU A 66 53.22 56.88 -40.42
N LEU A 67 53.56 55.70 -40.94
CA LEU A 67 54.54 55.54 -42.02
C LEU A 67 54.06 56.13 -43.34
N SER A 68 52.76 56.07 -43.63
CA SER A 68 52.20 56.66 -44.84
C SER A 68 52.23 58.17 -44.79
N ASP A 69 51.91 58.76 -43.63
CA ASP A 69 51.98 60.20 -43.40
C ASP A 69 53.44 60.68 -43.50
N PHE A 70 54.37 59.95 -42.86
CA PHE A 70 55.80 60.26 -42.96
C PHE A 70 56.35 60.11 -44.38
N HIS A 71 55.92 59.10 -45.12
CA HIS A 71 56.30 58.93 -46.53
C HIS A 71 55.84 60.11 -47.39
N GLN A 72 54.64 60.64 -47.12
CA GLN A 72 54.12 61.83 -47.80
C GLN A 72 54.96 63.07 -47.45
N ASP A 73 55.35 63.25 -46.19
CA ASP A 73 56.21 64.35 -45.75
C ASP A 73 57.57 64.37 -46.48
N ILE A 74 58.20 63.20 -46.65
CA ILE A 74 59.48 63.08 -47.38
C ILE A 74 59.32 63.47 -48.85
N LYS A 75 58.19 63.10 -49.45
CA LYS A 75 57.87 63.44 -50.83
C LYS A 75 57.64 64.94 -51.00
N GLU A 76 56.96 65.57 -50.03
CA GLU A 76 56.66 67.01 -50.02
C GLU A 76 57.87 67.87 -49.63
N SER A 77 58.86 67.32 -48.91
CA SER A 77 60.15 67.97 -48.68
C SER A 77 61.03 67.95 -49.94
N TYR A 78 60.46 68.33 -51.09
CA TYR A 78 61.01 68.19 -52.44
C TYR A 78 62.35 68.91 -52.62
N ASP A 79 62.57 69.99 -51.86
CA ASP A 79 63.81 70.75 -51.89
C ASP A 79 64.52 70.78 -50.52
N VAL A 80 65.08 69.64 -50.13
CA VAL A 80 65.95 69.52 -48.95
C VAL A 80 67.23 70.35 -49.11
N THR A 81 67.54 70.77 -50.34
CA THR A 81 68.78 71.44 -50.72
C THR A 81 68.72 72.93 -50.41
N GLU A 82 67.59 73.58 -50.69
CA GLU A 82 67.36 75.00 -50.41
C GLU A 82 66.89 75.30 -48.98
N ASN A 83 66.09 74.45 -48.34
CA ASN A 83 65.40 74.80 -47.08
C ASN A 83 65.86 73.97 -45.88
N SER A 84 66.81 74.50 -45.09
CA SER A 84 67.33 73.86 -43.87
C SER A 84 66.24 73.60 -42.81
N ALA A 85 65.16 74.38 -42.78
CA ALA A 85 64.06 74.19 -41.84
C ALA A 85 63.21 72.95 -42.17
N HIS A 86 63.00 72.64 -43.46
CA HIS A 86 62.28 71.44 -43.87
C HIS A 86 63.06 70.17 -43.54
N PHE A 87 64.39 70.24 -43.67
CA PHE A 87 65.27 69.13 -43.29
C PHE A 87 65.28 68.87 -41.78
N GLN A 88 65.34 69.93 -40.97
CA GLN A 88 65.24 69.80 -39.51
C GLN A 88 63.87 69.26 -39.07
N ALA A 89 62.79 69.68 -39.72
CA ALA A 89 61.45 69.14 -39.46
C ALA A 89 61.36 67.63 -39.80
N LEU A 90 62.03 67.19 -40.86
CA LEU A 90 62.11 65.78 -41.25
C LEU A 90 62.90 64.95 -40.22
N LEU A 91 63.99 65.48 -39.66
CA LEU A 91 64.74 64.83 -38.58
C LEU A 91 63.89 64.68 -37.30
N VAL A 92 63.14 65.71 -36.91
CA VAL A 92 62.24 65.63 -35.74
C VAL A 92 61.12 64.61 -35.95
N ARG A 93 60.51 64.55 -37.14
CA ARG A 93 59.49 63.53 -37.45
C ARG A 93 60.08 62.12 -37.48
N LEU A 94 61.33 61.99 -37.92
CA LEU A 94 62.04 60.72 -37.91
C LEU A 94 62.26 60.22 -36.46
N ASP A 95 62.62 61.09 -35.52
CA ASP A 95 62.71 60.75 -34.08
C ASP A 95 61.36 60.26 -33.52
N VAL A 96 60.24 60.92 -33.87
CA VAL A 96 58.88 60.52 -33.45
C VAL A 96 58.48 59.15 -34.05
N LEU A 97 58.86 58.90 -35.30
CA LEU A 97 58.67 57.60 -35.95
C LEU A 97 59.45 56.51 -35.20
N PHE A 98 60.69 56.78 -34.78
CA PHE A 98 61.47 55.81 -34.00
C PHE A 98 60.86 55.49 -32.66
N GLU A 99 60.34 56.48 -31.93
CA GLU A 99 59.65 56.25 -30.66
C GLU A 99 58.39 55.38 -30.84
N SER A 100 57.70 55.55 -31.96
CA SER A 100 56.53 54.74 -32.32
C SER A 100 56.93 53.33 -32.76
N LEU A 101 58.03 53.17 -33.49
CA LEU A 101 58.60 51.86 -33.82
C LEU A 101 59.11 51.12 -32.57
N ASP A 102 59.66 51.82 -31.58
CA ASP A 102 60.15 51.22 -30.34
C ASP A 102 59.03 50.76 -29.40
N ARG A 103 57.96 51.55 -29.28
CA ARG A 103 56.75 51.14 -28.56
C ARG A 103 56.11 49.88 -29.17
N GLY A 104 56.17 49.74 -30.49
CA GLY A 104 55.62 48.58 -31.20
C GLY A 104 56.33 47.27 -30.94
N LYS A 105 57.59 47.31 -30.49
CA LYS A 105 58.37 46.11 -30.21
C LYS A 105 57.78 45.29 -29.06
N SER A 106 57.12 45.93 -28.09
CA SER A 106 56.44 45.25 -26.98
C SER A 106 54.99 44.85 -27.28
N GLU A 107 54.38 45.47 -28.29
CA GLU A 107 52.93 45.39 -28.52
C GLU A 107 52.55 44.47 -29.70
N VAL A 108 53.45 44.28 -30.67
CA VAL A 108 53.17 43.47 -31.85
C VAL A 108 53.66 42.03 -31.68
N VAL A 109 52.86 41.07 -32.18
CA VAL A 109 53.16 39.64 -32.10
C VAL A 109 53.62 39.08 -33.46
N GLY A 110 54.66 38.25 -33.46
CA GLY A 110 55.01 37.38 -34.59
C GLY A 110 55.92 38.03 -35.65
N GLU A 111 55.57 37.85 -36.93
CA GLU A 111 56.41 38.21 -38.08
C GLU A 111 56.69 39.72 -38.20
N VAL A 112 55.75 40.56 -37.75
CA VAL A 112 55.93 42.01 -37.71
C VAL A 112 56.98 42.40 -36.67
N ALA A 113 56.95 41.81 -35.46
CA ALA A 113 57.94 42.09 -34.42
C ALA A 113 59.35 41.64 -34.84
N ALA A 114 59.46 40.48 -35.49
CA ALA A 114 60.74 39.96 -36.00
C ALA A 114 61.34 40.86 -37.09
N LYS A 115 60.51 41.41 -37.98
CA LYS A 115 60.96 42.27 -39.09
C LYS A 115 61.05 43.76 -38.73
N LEU A 116 60.36 44.19 -37.67
CA LEU A 116 60.44 45.55 -37.10
C LEU A 116 61.86 45.88 -36.65
N GLY A 117 62.60 44.92 -36.07
CA GLY A 117 64.00 45.12 -35.70
C GLY A 117 64.90 45.41 -36.91
N VAL A 118 64.77 44.62 -37.98
CA VAL A 118 65.55 44.78 -39.21
C VAL A 118 65.28 46.13 -39.88
N PHE A 119 64.00 46.54 -39.93
CA PHE A 119 63.62 47.84 -40.46
C PHE A 119 64.16 48.97 -39.58
N LYS A 120 64.00 48.88 -38.25
CA LYS A 120 64.54 49.85 -37.31
C LYS A 120 66.04 50.06 -37.53
N ASP A 121 66.81 48.99 -37.66
CA ASP A 121 68.25 49.06 -37.89
C ASP A 121 68.60 49.71 -39.25
N GLN A 122 67.79 49.47 -40.29
CA GLN A 122 67.95 50.13 -41.59
C GLN A 122 67.68 51.63 -41.50
N VAL A 123 66.58 52.04 -40.89
CA VAL A 123 66.23 53.46 -40.75
C VAL A 123 67.24 54.17 -39.86
N HIS A 124 67.72 53.55 -38.78
CA HIS A 124 68.70 54.15 -37.88
C HIS A 124 70.05 54.40 -38.56
N ARG A 125 70.49 53.50 -39.45
CA ARG A 125 71.68 53.75 -40.28
C ARG A 125 71.51 54.96 -41.21
N ILE A 126 70.31 55.10 -41.79
CA ILE A 126 70.00 56.22 -42.69
C ILE A 126 69.91 57.52 -41.89
N GLU A 127 69.32 57.49 -40.70
CA GLU A 127 69.28 58.61 -39.76
C GLU A 127 70.69 59.08 -39.38
N ASP A 128 71.59 58.16 -39.00
CA ASP A 128 72.98 58.49 -38.66
C ASP A 128 73.71 59.16 -39.83
N GLN A 129 73.43 58.71 -41.06
CA GLN A 129 73.95 59.34 -42.27
C GLN A 129 73.38 60.76 -42.44
N LEU A 130 72.06 60.94 -42.27
CA LEU A 130 71.41 62.24 -42.38
C LEU A 130 71.87 63.22 -41.29
N LYS A 131 72.09 62.77 -40.04
CA LYS A 131 72.63 63.58 -38.94
C LYS A 131 74.08 64.01 -39.19
N LYS A 132 74.91 63.12 -39.77
CA LYS A 132 76.28 63.49 -40.18
C LYS A 132 76.26 64.55 -41.27
N LEU A 133 75.44 64.36 -42.31
CA LEU A 133 75.26 65.34 -43.39
C LEU A 133 74.74 66.69 -42.85
N SER A 134 73.79 66.68 -41.92
CA SER A 134 73.26 67.91 -41.29
C SER A 134 74.34 68.68 -40.53
N SER A 135 75.21 67.97 -39.80
CA SER A 135 76.32 68.57 -39.05
C SER A 135 77.35 69.23 -39.97
N TRP A 136 77.60 68.65 -41.15
CA TRP A 136 78.51 69.20 -42.16
C TRP A 136 77.96 70.49 -42.79
N LYS A 137 76.63 70.59 -43.00
CA LYS A 137 75.97 71.83 -43.45
C LYS A 137 76.11 72.97 -42.43
N ILE A 138 76.04 72.66 -41.13
CA ILE A 138 76.17 73.65 -40.04
C ILE A 138 77.64 74.09 -39.87
N ALA A 139 78.60 73.19 -40.11
CA ALA A 139 80.02 73.43 -39.89
C ALA A 139 80.71 74.31 -40.95
N GLY A 140 80.08 74.59 -42.10
CA GLY A 140 80.70 75.46 -43.10
C GLY A 140 79.81 75.87 -44.27
N ASP A 141 79.55 77.17 -44.38
CA ASP A 141 78.84 77.83 -45.49
C ASP A 141 79.65 77.85 -46.82
N LYS A 142 80.66 76.97 -46.95
CA LYS A 142 81.63 76.99 -48.07
C LYS A 142 81.95 75.64 -48.69
N MET A 143 81.11 74.63 -48.48
CA MET A 143 81.27 73.32 -49.14
C MET A 143 79.96 72.87 -49.82
N LEU A 144 79.42 73.74 -50.68
CA LEU A 144 78.50 73.33 -51.74
C LEU A 144 79.30 72.68 -52.88
N SER A 145 79.87 71.50 -52.62
CA SER A 145 80.27 70.62 -53.71
C SER A 145 79.04 69.84 -54.16
N VAL A 146 78.94 69.58 -55.46
CA VAL A 146 77.92 68.71 -56.06
C VAL A 146 77.80 67.37 -55.30
N GLY A 147 78.89 66.90 -54.69
CA GLY A 147 78.93 65.67 -53.88
C GLY A 147 78.06 65.69 -52.61
N TYR A 148 77.91 66.82 -51.91
CA TYR A 148 77.04 66.88 -50.71
C TYR A 148 75.55 66.73 -51.09
N GLN A 149 75.15 67.36 -52.20
CA GLN A 149 73.78 67.27 -52.70
C GLN A 149 73.47 65.87 -53.23
N GLU A 150 74.46 65.23 -53.88
CA GLU A 150 74.37 63.86 -54.34
C GLU A 150 74.20 62.87 -53.16
N GLU A 151 75.03 62.97 -52.12
CA GLU A 151 74.91 62.13 -50.92
C GLU A 151 73.58 62.31 -50.18
N LEU A 152 73.08 63.55 -50.05
CA LEU A 152 71.78 63.83 -49.43
C LEU A 152 70.63 63.24 -50.26
N SER A 153 70.70 63.35 -51.59
CA SER A 153 69.70 62.77 -52.49
C SER A 153 69.68 61.23 -52.41
N ILE A 154 70.86 60.60 -52.31
CA ILE A 154 71.01 59.16 -52.14
C ILE A 154 70.41 58.71 -50.81
N ALA A 155 70.72 59.41 -49.71
CA ALA A 155 70.17 59.10 -48.39
C ALA A 155 68.64 59.24 -48.37
N LYS A 156 68.07 60.27 -49.03
CA LYS A 156 66.62 60.45 -49.18
C LYS A 156 65.99 59.30 -49.96
N ILE A 157 66.55 58.92 -51.12
CA ILE A 157 66.05 57.81 -51.95
C ILE A 157 66.10 56.49 -51.17
N GLN A 158 67.17 56.26 -50.40
CA GLN A 158 67.30 55.10 -49.53
C GLN A 158 66.22 55.09 -48.43
N LEU A 159 65.96 56.24 -47.80
CA LEU A 159 64.90 56.39 -46.79
C LEU A 159 63.51 56.10 -47.38
N GLU A 160 63.18 56.71 -48.51
CA GLU A 160 61.90 56.50 -49.21
C GLU A 160 61.70 55.03 -49.58
N LYS A 161 62.75 54.38 -50.10
CA LYS A 161 62.70 52.96 -50.45
C LYS A 161 62.48 52.09 -49.21
N SER A 162 63.24 52.30 -48.14
CA SER A 162 63.09 51.55 -46.88
C SER A 162 61.68 51.68 -46.31
N ILE A 163 61.12 52.90 -46.29
CA ILE A 163 59.75 53.14 -45.80
C ILE A 163 58.71 52.45 -46.68
N SER A 164 58.86 52.54 -48.01
CA SER A 164 57.97 51.86 -48.96
C SER A 164 57.99 50.34 -48.78
N ASP A 165 59.18 49.74 -48.65
CA ASP A 165 59.37 48.31 -48.43
C ASP A 165 58.70 47.86 -47.13
N TYR A 166 58.87 48.63 -46.05
CA TYR A 166 58.25 48.32 -44.76
C TYR A 166 56.73 48.51 -44.76
N ARG A 167 56.22 49.52 -45.45
CA ARG A 167 54.77 49.72 -45.65
C ARG A 167 54.14 48.54 -46.40
N ASN A 168 54.82 48.03 -47.44
CA ASN A 168 54.37 46.85 -48.17
C ASN A 168 54.38 45.61 -47.28
N LEU A 169 55.40 45.47 -46.43
CA LEU A 169 55.45 44.41 -45.43
C LEU A 169 54.28 44.50 -44.45
N LEU A 170 54.01 45.68 -43.87
CA LEU A 170 52.90 45.91 -42.94
C LEU A 170 51.55 45.54 -43.56
N LYS A 171 51.33 45.90 -44.83
CA LYS A 171 50.11 45.54 -45.58
C LYS A 171 49.98 44.03 -45.79
N GLY A 172 51.10 43.33 -46.02
CA GLY A 172 51.12 41.87 -46.11
C GLY A 172 50.78 41.20 -44.78
N THR A 173 51.34 41.71 -43.68
CA THR A 173 51.09 41.18 -42.34
C THR A 173 49.69 41.51 -41.83
N GLU A 174 49.14 42.68 -42.15
CA GLU A 174 47.75 43.04 -41.86
C GLU A 174 46.78 41.99 -42.45
N LYS A 175 46.94 41.69 -43.75
CA LYS A 175 46.13 40.66 -44.43
C LYS A 175 46.28 39.28 -43.77
N ALA A 176 47.49 38.90 -43.39
CA ALA A 176 47.74 37.63 -42.71
C ALA A 176 47.10 37.59 -41.31
N THR A 177 47.16 38.68 -40.56
CA THR A 177 46.55 38.82 -39.23
C THR A 177 45.03 38.81 -39.30
N ILE A 178 44.41 39.51 -40.26
CA ILE A 178 42.96 39.46 -40.51
C ILE A 178 42.52 38.02 -40.80
N ARG A 179 43.27 37.31 -41.66
CA ARG A 179 42.96 35.90 -41.97
C ARG A 179 43.08 35.00 -40.74
N LYS A 180 44.11 35.18 -39.91
CA LYS A 180 44.26 34.40 -38.66
C LYS A 180 43.15 34.72 -37.66
N LEU A 181 42.78 35.99 -37.53
CA LEU A 181 41.69 36.44 -36.66
C LEU A 181 40.34 35.85 -37.09
N SER A 182 40.03 35.85 -38.39
CA SER A 182 38.77 35.27 -38.89
C SER A 182 38.71 33.76 -38.69
N ILE A 183 39.81 33.04 -38.94
CA ILE A 183 39.93 31.60 -38.66
C ILE A 183 39.75 31.33 -37.16
N ASN A 184 40.43 32.07 -36.29
CA ASN A 184 40.34 31.87 -34.85
C ASN A 184 38.96 32.16 -34.30
N LYS A 185 38.28 33.19 -34.81
CA LYS A 185 36.90 33.50 -34.43
C LYS A 185 35.94 32.40 -34.85
N ALA A 186 36.03 31.92 -36.10
CA ALA A 186 35.23 30.78 -36.57
C ALA A 186 35.51 29.49 -35.77
N ASN A 187 36.77 29.24 -35.41
CA ASN A 187 37.14 28.12 -34.54
C ASN A 187 36.56 28.28 -33.13
N ALA A 188 36.55 29.47 -32.55
CA ALA A 188 35.94 29.73 -31.25
C ALA A 188 34.43 29.44 -31.27
N ASP A 189 33.71 29.92 -32.28
CA ASP A 189 32.27 29.70 -32.43
C ASP A 189 31.94 28.22 -32.62
N THR A 190 32.73 27.50 -33.43
CA THR A 190 32.55 26.05 -33.63
C THR A 190 32.88 25.22 -32.40
N VAL A 191 33.93 25.58 -31.65
CA VAL A 191 34.25 24.95 -30.35
C VAL A 191 33.11 25.19 -29.36
N GLN A 192 32.61 26.42 -29.25
CA GLN A 192 31.48 26.76 -28.38
C GLN A 192 30.22 25.96 -28.76
N LEU A 193 29.90 25.86 -30.04
CA LEU A 193 28.73 25.11 -30.52
C LEU A 193 28.83 23.60 -30.19
N ARG A 194 30.01 22.98 -30.43
CA ARG A 194 30.23 21.56 -30.12
C ARG A 194 30.02 21.27 -28.63
N TRP A 195 30.57 22.13 -27.79
CA TRP A 195 30.43 22.05 -26.34
C TRP A 195 28.99 22.27 -25.86
N MET A 196 28.26 23.20 -26.47
CA MET A 196 26.83 23.40 -26.20
C MET A 196 26.00 22.16 -26.58
N ILE A 197 26.25 21.56 -27.75
CA ILE A 197 25.58 20.33 -28.18
C ILE A 197 25.87 19.18 -27.21
N LEU A 198 27.13 19.01 -26.80
CA LEU A 198 27.52 17.96 -25.87
C LEU A 198 26.78 18.09 -24.53
N ASN A 199 26.65 19.30 -23.97
CA ASN A 199 25.88 19.53 -22.74
C ASN A 199 24.42 19.14 -22.90
N VAL A 200 23.77 19.61 -23.97
CA VAL A 200 22.35 19.29 -24.22
C VAL A 200 22.15 17.78 -24.32
N VAL A 201 23.05 17.06 -24.99
CA VAL A 201 23.00 15.59 -25.08
C VAL A 201 23.15 14.95 -23.69
N ILE A 202 24.08 15.43 -22.87
CA ILE A 202 24.29 14.93 -21.50
C ILE A 202 23.04 15.16 -20.63
N GLU A 203 22.43 16.35 -20.69
CA GLU A 203 21.20 16.67 -19.95
C GLU A 203 20.02 15.80 -20.38
N VAL A 204 19.84 15.58 -21.68
CA VAL A 204 18.78 14.70 -22.20
C VAL A 204 18.96 13.27 -21.71
N ILE A 205 20.19 12.75 -21.73
CA ILE A 205 20.50 11.41 -21.22
C ILE A 205 20.25 11.33 -19.70
N ALA A 206 20.62 12.38 -18.95
CA ALA A 206 20.40 12.44 -17.52
C ALA A 206 18.91 12.43 -17.15
N ILE A 207 18.09 13.19 -17.88
CA ILE A 207 16.63 13.21 -17.71
C ILE A 207 16.05 11.83 -18.02
N ALA A 208 16.45 11.20 -19.12
CA ALA A 208 15.98 9.87 -19.49
C ALA A 208 16.35 8.82 -18.42
N LEU A 209 17.58 8.86 -17.91
CA LEU A 209 18.03 7.98 -16.83
C LEU A 209 17.23 8.23 -15.54
N PHE A 210 16.97 9.48 -15.20
CA PHE A 210 16.18 9.84 -14.03
C PHE A 210 14.75 9.29 -14.10
N ILE A 211 14.10 9.36 -15.27
CA ILE A 211 12.78 8.77 -15.50
C ILE A 211 12.82 7.26 -15.32
N VAL A 212 13.80 6.57 -15.91
CA VAL A 212 13.96 5.12 -15.79
C VAL A 212 14.15 4.70 -14.33
N VAL A 213 15.01 5.40 -13.58
CA VAL A 213 15.21 5.10 -12.16
C VAL A 213 13.96 5.42 -11.34
N SER A 214 13.25 6.50 -11.65
CA SER A 214 11.98 6.83 -10.97
C SER A 214 10.94 5.74 -11.15
N ILE A 215 10.78 5.21 -12.37
CA ILE A 215 9.89 4.08 -12.65
C ILE A 215 10.35 2.82 -11.91
N TYR A 216 11.66 2.56 -11.88
CA TYR A 216 12.24 1.44 -11.13
C TYR A 216 11.94 1.55 -9.63
N LEU A 217 12.16 2.72 -9.01
CA LEU A 217 11.88 2.96 -7.59
C LEU A 217 10.39 2.86 -7.29
N TYR A 218 9.53 3.43 -8.12
CA TYR A 218 8.08 3.29 -7.98
C TYR A 218 7.64 1.82 -7.98
N ARG A 219 8.10 1.03 -8.95
CA ARG A 219 7.75 -0.40 -9.00
C ARG A 219 8.42 -1.22 -7.90
N SER A 220 9.62 -0.86 -7.48
CA SER A 220 10.38 -1.62 -6.50
C SER A 220 10.01 -1.31 -5.05
N VAL A 221 9.43 -0.14 -4.77
CA VAL A 221 9.13 0.31 -3.40
C VAL A 221 7.65 0.62 -3.21
N MET A 222 7.07 1.48 -4.05
CA MET A 222 5.68 1.96 -3.83
C MET A 222 4.63 0.88 -4.01
N ILE A 223 4.71 0.06 -5.07
CA ILE A 223 3.72 -1.00 -5.33
C ILE A 223 3.66 -2.00 -4.15
N PRO A 224 4.78 -2.62 -3.71
CA PRO A 224 4.75 -3.56 -2.58
C PRO A 224 4.23 -2.95 -1.28
N ILE A 225 4.60 -1.70 -0.97
CA ILE A 225 4.11 -1.02 0.25
C ILE A 225 2.60 -0.80 0.17
N ARG A 226 2.07 -0.41 -1.00
CA ARG A 226 0.63 -0.25 -1.21
C ARG A 226 -0.11 -1.57 -1.08
N ASP A 227 0.46 -2.65 -1.61
CA ASP A 227 -0.14 -3.99 -1.51
C ASP A 227 -0.19 -4.44 -0.04
N LEU A 228 0.91 -4.26 0.69
CA LEU A 228 1.00 -4.59 2.12
C LEU A 228 0.04 -3.75 2.98
N LYS A 229 -0.09 -2.45 2.68
CA LYS A 229 -1.12 -1.58 3.28
C LYS A 229 -2.52 -2.15 3.05
N THR A 230 -2.82 -2.52 1.81
CA THR A 230 -4.16 -2.98 1.43
C THR A 230 -4.49 -4.30 2.12
N SER A 231 -3.56 -5.27 2.12
CA SER A 231 -3.70 -6.53 2.85
C SER A 231 -3.85 -6.33 4.36
N THR A 232 -3.08 -5.42 4.95
CA THR A 232 -3.20 -5.08 6.38
C THR A 232 -4.58 -4.51 6.70
N MET A 233 -5.11 -3.63 5.83
CA MET A 233 -6.46 -3.07 5.99
C MET A 233 -7.57 -4.10 5.82
N LYS A 234 -7.38 -5.12 4.96
CA LYS A 234 -8.33 -6.23 4.84
C LYS A 234 -8.34 -7.07 6.11
N LEU A 235 -7.16 -7.49 6.57
CA LEU A 235 -6.99 -8.27 7.79
C LEU A 235 -7.60 -7.56 9.01
N SER A 236 -7.40 -6.24 9.14
CA SER A 236 -7.95 -5.46 10.26
C SER A 236 -9.48 -5.31 10.23
N ARG A 237 -10.12 -5.56 9.08
CA ARG A 237 -11.58 -5.56 8.94
C ARG A 237 -12.20 -6.95 9.16
N GLY A 238 -11.40 -7.95 9.54
CA GLY A 238 -11.86 -9.32 9.76
C GLY A 238 -11.94 -10.17 8.50
N ASP A 239 -11.37 -9.72 7.38
CA ASP A 239 -11.13 -10.59 6.22
C ASP A 239 -9.91 -11.46 6.51
N LEU A 240 -10.17 -12.68 6.99
CA LEU A 240 -9.13 -13.59 7.50
C LEU A 240 -8.69 -14.65 6.49
N ASN A 241 -9.31 -14.73 5.32
CA ASN A 241 -8.94 -15.73 4.33
C ASN A 241 -7.51 -15.46 3.85
N PHE A 242 -6.58 -16.33 4.24
CA PHE A 242 -5.16 -16.15 3.93
C PHE A 242 -4.91 -15.98 2.43
N SER A 243 -5.69 -16.64 1.58
CA SER A 243 -5.57 -16.53 0.13
C SER A 243 -5.82 -15.11 -0.37
N ASP A 244 -6.72 -14.36 0.27
CA ASP A 244 -7.16 -13.02 -0.15
C ASP A 244 -6.33 -11.88 0.44
N VAL A 245 -5.67 -12.13 1.58
CA VAL A 245 -4.81 -11.15 2.27
C VAL A 245 -3.31 -11.39 2.04
N SER A 246 -2.90 -12.57 1.58
CA SER A 246 -1.48 -12.87 1.39
C SER A 246 -0.80 -11.92 0.39
N VAL A 247 0.44 -11.53 0.71
CA VAL A 247 1.28 -10.67 -0.13
C VAL A 247 2.37 -11.50 -0.80
N ASN A 248 2.70 -11.19 -2.05
CA ASN A 248 3.72 -11.92 -2.80
C ASN A 248 5.14 -11.76 -2.20
N ILE A 249 5.85 -12.88 -2.00
CA ILE A 249 7.18 -12.96 -1.37
C ILE A 249 8.32 -13.21 -2.38
N LYS A 250 8.14 -13.01 -3.69
CA LYS A 250 9.22 -13.27 -4.68
C LYS A 250 10.51 -12.46 -4.46
N ARG A 251 10.51 -11.47 -3.56
CA ARG A 251 11.61 -10.54 -3.33
C ARG A 251 12.49 -11.00 -2.17
N HIS A 252 13.79 -10.74 -2.29
CA HIS A 252 14.81 -11.12 -1.31
C HIS A 252 15.46 -9.88 -0.67
N ASP A 253 14.66 -8.83 -0.45
CA ASP A 253 15.03 -7.56 0.18
C ASP A 253 14.23 -7.33 1.48
N GLU A 254 14.40 -6.18 2.13
CA GLU A 254 13.71 -5.82 3.39
C GLU A 254 12.19 -5.86 3.25
N ILE A 255 11.67 -5.43 2.10
CA ILE A 255 10.24 -5.50 1.79
C ILE A 255 9.81 -6.97 1.66
N GLY A 256 10.61 -7.82 1.01
CA GLY A 256 10.36 -9.27 0.96
C GLY A 256 10.30 -9.91 2.35
N ALA A 257 11.23 -9.55 3.23
CA ALA A 257 11.24 -10.01 4.62
C ALA A 257 10.01 -9.51 5.40
N LEU A 258 9.59 -8.25 5.18
CA LEU A 258 8.38 -7.70 5.80
C LEU A 258 7.12 -8.40 5.27
N SER A 259 7.02 -8.67 3.97
CA SER A 259 5.92 -9.45 3.38
C SER A 259 5.86 -10.87 3.94
N PHE A 260 7.02 -11.50 4.15
CA PHE A 260 7.10 -12.81 4.80
C PHE A 260 6.57 -12.76 6.24
N ALA A 261 7.06 -11.83 7.05
CA ALA A 261 6.60 -11.66 8.43
C ALA A 261 5.09 -11.36 8.51
N PHE A 262 4.59 -10.50 7.62
CA PHE A 262 3.16 -10.21 7.50
C PHE A 262 2.34 -11.47 7.19
N ASN A 263 2.78 -12.28 6.21
CA ASN A 263 2.08 -13.51 5.86
C ASN A 263 2.07 -14.55 6.99
N VAL A 264 3.16 -14.66 7.76
CA VAL A 264 3.20 -15.52 8.96
C VAL A 264 2.16 -15.05 9.97
N MET A 265 2.16 -13.75 10.29
CA MET A 265 1.17 -13.16 11.20
C MET A 265 -0.27 -13.37 10.74
N ALA A 266 -0.57 -13.14 9.46
CA ALA A 266 -1.90 -13.32 8.90
C ALA A 266 -2.39 -14.77 9.03
N ARG A 267 -1.50 -15.74 8.78
CA ARG A 267 -1.80 -17.18 8.93
C ARG A 267 -2.03 -17.57 10.39
N ASP A 268 -1.24 -17.04 11.31
CA ASP A 268 -1.38 -17.36 12.73
C ASP A 268 -2.67 -16.75 13.29
N ILE A 269 -3.06 -15.54 12.84
CA ILE A 269 -4.35 -14.93 13.18
C ILE A 269 -5.52 -15.76 12.63
N GLU A 270 -5.47 -16.17 11.36
CA GLU A 270 -6.51 -17.03 10.76
C GLU A 270 -6.71 -18.31 11.58
N LYS A 271 -5.62 -19.00 11.92
CA LYS A 271 -5.66 -20.22 12.75
C LYS A 271 -6.23 -19.95 14.14
N ALA A 272 -5.76 -18.90 14.82
CA ALA A 272 -6.23 -18.57 16.15
C ALA A 272 -7.74 -18.27 16.18
N VAL A 273 -8.25 -17.55 15.18
CA VAL A 273 -9.69 -17.26 15.07
C VAL A 273 -10.49 -18.52 14.76
N GLN A 274 -10.00 -19.39 13.86
CA GLN A 274 -10.66 -20.68 13.57
C GLN A 274 -10.70 -21.60 14.79
N GLU A 275 -9.61 -21.70 15.55
CA GLU A 275 -9.58 -22.47 16.79
C GLU A 275 -10.54 -21.89 17.83
N HIS A 276 -10.57 -20.57 17.98
CA HIS A 276 -11.50 -19.93 18.92
C HIS A 276 -12.97 -20.13 18.52
N GLN A 277 -13.31 -20.06 17.23
CA GLN A 277 -14.65 -20.38 16.74
C GLN A 277 -15.05 -21.83 17.03
N LYS A 278 -14.14 -22.79 16.85
CA LYS A 278 -14.41 -24.20 17.21
C LYS A 278 -14.69 -24.36 18.70
N LEU A 279 -13.93 -23.67 19.55
CA LEU A 279 -14.15 -23.69 20.99
C LEU A 279 -15.53 -23.12 21.37
N ILE A 280 -15.90 -21.97 20.81
CA ILE A 280 -17.23 -21.36 21.05
C ILE A 280 -18.34 -22.34 20.65
N ILE A 281 -18.25 -22.96 19.46
CA ILE A 281 -19.26 -23.92 18.99
C ILE A 281 -19.33 -25.16 19.91
N ALA A 282 -18.19 -25.64 20.41
CA ALA A 282 -18.17 -26.77 21.34
C ALA A 282 -18.82 -26.40 22.68
N GLU A 283 -18.55 -25.20 23.19
CA GLU A 283 -19.13 -24.69 24.44
C GLU A 283 -20.65 -24.48 24.32
N THR A 284 -21.13 -23.91 23.21
CA THR A 284 -22.58 -23.75 22.98
C THR A 284 -23.29 -25.09 22.87
N LYS A 285 -22.71 -26.07 22.16
CA LYS A 285 -23.29 -27.42 22.06
C LYS A 285 -23.34 -28.14 23.40
N ALA A 286 -22.28 -28.03 24.21
CA ALA A 286 -22.25 -28.61 25.55
C ALA A 286 -23.31 -27.97 26.47
N ALA A 287 -23.56 -26.67 26.32
CA ALA A 287 -24.64 -25.98 27.04
C ALA A 287 -26.03 -26.48 26.63
N GLU A 288 -26.28 -26.64 25.32
CA GLU A 288 -27.54 -27.21 24.78
C GLU A 288 -27.77 -28.66 25.23
N GLU A 289 -26.74 -29.51 25.18
CA GLU A 289 -26.83 -30.90 25.66
C GLU A 289 -27.12 -30.97 27.15
N LYS A 290 -26.52 -30.08 27.94
CA LYS A 290 -26.79 -30.00 29.37
C LYS A 290 -28.23 -29.58 29.66
N GLU A 291 -28.72 -28.54 28.98
CA GLU A 291 -30.12 -28.10 29.11
C GLU A 291 -31.09 -29.22 28.74
N ARG A 292 -30.84 -29.93 27.64
CA ARG A 292 -31.65 -31.07 27.21
C ARG A 292 -31.60 -32.24 28.21
N SER A 293 -30.43 -32.50 28.80
CA SER A 293 -30.30 -33.52 29.84
C SER A 293 -31.07 -33.15 31.10
N ASP A 294 -31.05 -31.88 31.50
CA ASP A 294 -31.80 -31.37 32.66
C ASP A 294 -33.32 -31.44 32.40
N GLU A 295 -33.77 -31.13 31.18
CA GLU A 295 -35.17 -31.27 30.75
C GLU A 295 -35.64 -32.73 30.76
N LEU A 296 -34.86 -33.64 30.17
CA LEU A 296 -35.16 -35.08 30.18
C LEU A 296 -35.28 -35.64 31.58
N LYS A 297 -34.42 -35.16 32.50
CA LYS A 297 -34.48 -35.58 33.91
C LYS A 297 -35.78 -35.14 34.57
N ARG A 298 -36.23 -33.89 34.36
CA ARG A 298 -37.52 -33.39 34.86
C ARG A 298 -38.70 -34.18 34.31
N LEU A 299 -38.74 -34.41 33.00
CA LEU A 299 -39.79 -35.22 32.36
C LEU A 299 -39.83 -36.65 32.89
N ASN A 300 -38.67 -37.25 33.13
CA ASN A 300 -38.60 -38.59 33.72
C ASN A 300 -39.10 -38.61 35.16
N ASP A 301 -38.77 -37.59 35.96
CA ASP A 301 -39.28 -37.45 37.33
C ASP A 301 -40.82 -37.26 37.33
N GLU A 302 -41.37 -36.45 36.41
CA GLU A 302 -42.82 -36.29 36.22
C GLU A 302 -43.50 -37.60 35.79
N LEU A 303 -42.86 -38.37 34.90
CA LEU A 303 -43.39 -39.66 34.44
C LEU A 303 -43.44 -40.69 35.58
N ILE A 304 -42.42 -40.73 36.44
CA ILE A 304 -42.40 -41.58 37.63
C ILE A 304 -43.55 -41.20 38.57
N GLU A 305 -43.78 -39.90 38.78
CA GLU A 305 -44.88 -39.44 39.63
C GLU A 305 -46.26 -39.78 39.04
N ALA A 306 -46.42 -39.66 37.72
CA ALA A 306 -47.63 -40.04 37.02
C ALA A 306 -47.90 -41.56 37.12
N ASP A 307 -46.87 -42.40 36.98
CA ASP A 307 -47.00 -43.86 37.14
C ASP A 307 -47.43 -44.24 38.56
N LEU A 308 -46.83 -43.62 39.58
CA LEU A 308 -47.24 -43.82 40.98
C LEU A 308 -48.72 -43.46 41.20
N ARG A 309 -49.19 -42.34 40.63
CA ARG A 309 -50.61 -41.96 40.70
C ARG A 309 -51.50 -42.99 39.99
N ILE A 310 -51.11 -43.47 38.82
CA ILE A 310 -51.86 -44.50 38.09
C ILE A 310 -51.95 -45.77 38.94
N GLN A 311 -50.85 -46.26 39.51
CA GLN A 311 -50.83 -47.43 40.39
C GLN A 311 -51.78 -47.25 41.58
N GLU A 312 -51.74 -46.09 42.23
CA GLU A 312 -52.66 -45.76 43.33
C GLU A 312 -54.13 -45.81 42.88
N THR A 313 -54.46 -45.17 41.76
CA THR A 313 -55.83 -45.20 41.22
C THR A 313 -56.28 -46.61 40.81
N MET A 314 -55.37 -47.45 40.29
CA MET A 314 -55.66 -48.84 39.96
C MET A 314 -55.97 -49.66 41.21
N HIS A 315 -55.17 -49.50 42.28
CA HIS A 315 -55.43 -50.17 43.56
C HIS A 315 -56.80 -49.77 44.13
N GLN A 316 -57.13 -48.47 44.11
CA GLN A 316 -58.43 -47.98 44.56
C GLN A 316 -59.58 -48.57 43.71
N LEU A 317 -59.38 -48.70 42.41
CA LEU A 317 -60.36 -49.30 41.50
C LEU A 317 -60.54 -50.79 41.76
N GLU A 318 -59.46 -51.53 42.02
CA GLU A 318 -59.52 -52.95 42.40
C GLU A 318 -60.29 -53.15 43.71
N ASP A 319 -60.04 -52.32 44.71
CA ASP A 319 -60.77 -52.35 45.98
C ASP A 319 -62.27 -52.06 45.78
N ALA A 320 -62.59 -51.04 44.97
CA ALA A 320 -63.97 -50.68 44.65
C ALA A 320 -64.70 -51.82 43.91
N LEU A 321 -64.03 -52.43 42.91
CA LEU A 321 -64.54 -53.57 42.16
C LEU A 321 -64.71 -54.81 43.06
N GLY A 322 -63.80 -55.02 44.02
CA GLY A 322 -63.90 -56.07 45.02
C GLY A 322 -65.18 -55.95 45.85
N LYS A 323 -65.43 -54.76 46.39
CA LYS A 323 -66.65 -54.44 47.14
C LYS A 323 -67.91 -54.63 46.30
N GLU A 324 -67.89 -54.18 45.04
CA GLU A 324 -69.02 -54.36 44.11
C GLU A 324 -69.34 -55.84 43.88
N LYS A 325 -68.32 -56.67 43.63
CA LYS A 325 -68.49 -58.13 43.44
C LYS A 325 -69.05 -58.80 44.69
N GLU A 326 -68.59 -58.41 45.88
CA GLU A 326 -69.08 -58.94 47.15
C GLU A 326 -70.56 -58.60 47.35
N LEU A 327 -70.94 -57.34 47.13
CA LEU A 327 -72.33 -56.88 47.14
C LEU A 327 -73.18 -57.68 46.13
N GLY A 328 -72.67 -57.88 44.92
CA GLY A 328 -73.33 -58.69 43.89
C GLY A 328 -73.54 -60.15 44.32
N ARG A 329 -72.53 -60.79 44.93
CA ARG A 329 -72.65 -62.15 45.48
C ARG A 329 -73.64 -62.24 46.64
N MET A 330 -73.64 -61.25 47.52
CA MET A 330 -74.56 -61.18 48.66
C MET A 330 -76.00 -61.05 48.17
N LYS A 331 -76.26 -60.17 47.20
CA LYS A 331 -77.57 -60.01 46.56
C LYS A 331 -78.06 -61.31 45.92
N SER A 332 -77.21 -61.99 45.14
CA SER A 332 -77.58 -63.25 44.49
C SER A 332 -77.88 -64.38 45.49
N ARG A 333 -77.06 -64.53 46.55
CA ARG A 333 -77.32 -65.52 47.61
C ARG A 333 -78.61 -65.23 48.35
N PHE A 334 -78.87 -63.96 48.68
CA PHE A 334 -80.10 -63.55 49.34
C PHE A 334 -81.34 -63.90 48.50
N VAL A 335 -81.35 -63.56 47.20
CA VAL A 335 -82.47 -63.88 46.31
C VAL A 335 -82.70 -65.39 46.24
N ALA A 336 -81.64 -66.20 46.16
CA ALA A 336 -81.75 -67.66 46.13
C ALA A 336 -82.33 -68.22 47.44
N ILE A 337 -81.84 -67.76 48.59
CA ILE A 337 -82.33 -68.19 49.92
C ILE A 337 -83.80 -67.80 50.10
N ALA A 338 -84.16 -66.56 49.81
CA ALA A 338 -85.54 -66.07 49.93
C ALA A 338 -86.49 -66.87 49.02
N SER A 339 -86.10 -67.10 47.76
CA SER A 339 -86.89 -67.89 46.81
C SER A 339 -87.14 -69.31 47.31
N HIS A 340 -86.11 -69.97 47.86
CA HIS A 340 -86.25 -71.32 48.42
C HIS A 340 -87.17 -71.34 49.64
N GLN A 341 -86.99 -70.39 50.56
CA GLN A 341 -87.78 -70.30 51.80
C GLN A 341 -89.25 -69.96 51.52
N PHE A 342 -89.58 -69.29 50.41
CA PHE A 342 -90.96 -69.07 49.98
C PHE A 342 -91.56 -70.26 49.20
N ARG A 343 -90.76 -71.02 48.45
CA ARG A 343 -91.26 -72.14 47.64
C ARG A 343 -91.81 -73.29 48.48
N THR A 344 -91.15 -73.63 49.59
CA THR A 344 -91.57 -74.71 50.49
C THR A 344 -92.97 -74.49 51.09
N PRO A 345 -93.27 -73.37 51.76
CA PRO A 345 -94.61 -73.12 52.29
C PRO A 345 -95.65 -73.04 51.16
N LEU A 346 -95.32 -72.41 50.02
CA LEU A 346 -96.24 -72.33 48.88
C LEU A 346 -96.61 -73.71 48.32
N ALA A 347 -95.63 -74.62 48.22
CA ALA A 347 -95.87 -75.99 47.77
C ALA A 347 -96.75 -76.78 48.76
N ILE A 348 -96.58 -76.56 50.07
CA ILE A 348 -97.43 -77.17 51.10
C ILE A 348 -98.85 -76.60 51.05
N ILE A 349 -99.00 -75.28 50.87
CA ILE A 349 -100.30 -74.63 50.70
C ILE A 349 -101.01 -75.20 49.48
N GLN A 350 -100.32 -75.26 48.33
CA GLN A 350 -100.86 -75.78 47.08
C GLN A 350 -101.25 -77.26 47.21
N SER A 351 -100.37 -78.10 47.78
CA SER A 351 -100.66 -79.52 47.98
C SER A 351 -101.86 -79.75 48.89
N ASN A 352 -101.99 -78.99 49.99
CA ASN A 352 -103.14 -79.10 50.88
C ASN A 352 -104.42 -78.54 50.23
N ALA A 353 -104.32 -77.50 49.39
CA ALA A 353 -105.46 -76.99 48.62
C ALA A 353 -105.94 -78.00 47.56
N GLU A 354 -105.00 -78.68 46.89
CA GLU A 354 -105.30 -79.80 45.97
C GLU A 354 -105.95 -80.98 46.71
N LEU A 355 -105.46 -81.33 47.90
CA LEU A 355 -106.09 -82.35 48.76
C LEU A 355 -107.51 -81.96 49.15
N ILE A 356 -107.75 -80.70 49.54
CA ILE A 356 -109.09 -80.20 49.85
C ILE A 356 -110.01 -80.32 48.63
N LYS A 357 -109.54 -79.99 47.43
CA LYS A 357 -110.30 -80.14 46.17
C LYS A 357 -110.63 -81.60 45.86
N ILE A 358 -109.69 -82.52 46.06
CA ILE A 358 -109.92 -83.96 45.86
C ILE A 358 -110.94 -84.49 46.89
N LEU A 359 -110.87 -84.00 48.13
CA LEU A 359 -111.78 -84.40 49.21
C LEU A 359 -113.18 -83.81 49.05
N SER A 360 -113.34 -82.64 48.43
CA SER A 360 -114.67 -82.04 48.21
C SER A 360 -115.52 -82.77 47.14
N ASP A 361 -114.90 -83.59 46.30
CA ASP A 361 -115.58 -84.36 45.23
C ASP A 361 -116.21 -85.68 45.72
N LYS A 362 -116.06 -86.06 47.01
CA LYS A 362 -116.64 -87.28 47.58
C LYS A 362 -117.59 -86.96 48.74
N VAL A 363 -118.72 -87.66 48.84
CA VAL A 363 -119.73 -87.48 49.90
C VAL A 363 -119.69 -88.68 50.83
N GLU A 364 -118.97 -88.57 51.94
CA GLU A 364 -119.06 -89.49 53.09
C GLU A 364 -118.59 -88.79 54.37
N SER A 365 -119.15 -89.17 55.53
CA SER A 365 -119.08 -88.40 56.79
C SER A 365 -117.71 -88.35 57.49
N ASP A 366 -116.65 -88.91 56.92
CA ASP A 366 -115.26 -88.95 57.45
C ASP A 366 -114.37 -87.81 56.92
N ILE A 367 -114.92 -86.92 56.09
CA ILE A 367 -114.15 -85.89 55.36
C ILE A 367 -113.82 -84.65 56.21
N SER A 368 -114.63 -84.36 57.23
CA SER A 368 -114.52 -83.12 58.03
C SER A 368 -113.15 -82.98 58.72
N ASP A 369 -112.64 -84.05 59.33
CA ASP A 369 -111.39 -84.01 60.10
C ASP A 369 -110.14 -83.87 59.19
N ARG A 370 -110.18 -84.49 58.01
CA ARG A 370 -109.11 -84.36 57.00
C ARG A 370 -109.10 -82.97 56.38
N LEU A 371 -110.27 -82.39 56.12
CA LEU A 371 -110.42 -81.03 55.61
C LEU A 371 -109.86 -80.01 56.62
N ALA A 372 -110.24 -80.16 57.90
CA ALA A 372 -109.74 -79.33 59.00
C ALA A 372 -108.21 -79.41 59.11
N THR A 373 -107.63 -80.61 59.00
CA THR A 373 -106.17 -80.80 59.03
C THR A 373 -105.46 -80.12 57.87
N SER A 374 -105.99 -80.20 56.65
CA SER A 374 -105.40 -79.53 55.49
C SER A 374 -105.54 -78.00 55.55
N LEU A 375 -106.68 -77.48 56.00
CA LEU A 375 -106.88 -76.05 56.24
C LEU A 375 -105.91 -75.52 57.31
N GLN A 376 -105.73 -76.25 58.41
CA GLN A 376 -104.78 -75.87 59.46
C GLN A 376 -103.32 -75.87 58.95
N ARG A 377 -102.95 -76.81 58.08
CA ARG A 377 -101.63 -76.82 57.43
C ARG A 377 -101.43 -75.62 56.50
N ILE A 378 -102.44 -75.26 55.71
CA ILE A 378 -102.42 -74.05 54.87
C ILE A 378 -102.25 -72.80 55.75
N GLU A 379 -103.05 -72.67 56.80
CA GLU A 379 -103.03 -71.51 57.70
C GLU A 379 -101.66 -71.35 58.39
N SER A 380 -101.08 -72.47 58.86
CA SER A 380 -99.73 -72.48 59.44
C SER A 380 -98.65 -72.03 58.44
N GLU A 381 -98.70 -72.47 57.18
CA GLU A 381 -97.71 -72.08 56.18
C GLU A 381 -97.91 -70.64 55.68
N ILE A 382 -99.15 -70.13 55.63
CA ILE A 382 -99.42 -68.70 55.37
C ILE A 382 -98.84 -67.84 56.50
N LYS A 383 -99.03 -68.25 57.76
CA LYS A 383 -98.43 -67.58 58.92
C LYS A 383 -96.90 -67.60 58.82
N ARG A 384 -96.31 -68.75 58.44
CA ARG A 384 -94.87 -68.90 58.24
C ARG A 384 -94.32 -68.03 57.10
N MET A 385 -95.02 -67.91 55.96
CA MET A 385 -94.64 -66.99 54.87
C MET A 385 -94.72 -65.53 55.30
N THR A 386 -95.72 -65.18 56.10
CA THR A 386 -95.90 -63.81 56.59
C THR A 386 -94.75 -63.39 57.50
N THR A 387 -94.32 -64.27 58.41
CA THR A 387 -93.13 -64.03 59.25
C THR A 387 -91.86 -63.91 58.39
N LEU A 388 -91.63 -64.82 57.45
CA LEU A 388 -90.46 -64.76 56.55
C LEU A 388 -90.42 -63.49 55.71
N MET A 389 -91.58 -63.01 55.22
CA MET A 389 -91.66 -61.75 54.47
C MET A 389 -91.30 -60.54 55.35
N ASN A 390 -91.77 -60.52 56.60
CA ASN A 390 -91.41 -59.48 57.56
C ASN A 390 -89.92 -59.50 57.86
N ASP A 391 -89.31 -60.67 58.05
CA ASP A 391 -87.86 -60.81 58.29
C ASP A 391 -87.03 -60.30 57.09
N VAL A 392 -87.47 -60.60 55.86
CA VAL A 392 -86.86 -60.10 54.61
C VAL A 392 -86.94 -58.58 54.50
N LEU A 393 -88.08 -57.98 54.86
CA LEU A 393 -88.27 -56.52 54.85
C LEU A 393 -87.42 -55.82 55.92
N ILE A 394 -87.32 -56.39 57.12
CA ILE A 394 -86.44 -55.89 58.19
C ILE A 394 -84.98 -55.95 57.73
N PHE A 395 -84.54 -57.07 57.18
CA PHE A 395 -83.19 -57.20 56.64
C PHE A 395 -82.91 -56.20 55.51
N GLY A 396 -83.88 -55.97 54.61
CA GLY A 396 -83.76 -54.97 53.55
C GLY A 396 -83.61 -53.54 54.08
N LYS A 397 -84.38 -53.17 55.12
CA LYS A 397 -84.26 -51.85 55.78
C LYS A 397 -82.93 -51.68 56.49
N VAL A 398 -82.47 -52.70 57.22
CA VAL A 398 -81.14 -52.72 57.87
C VAL A 398 -80.02 -52.61 56.82
N SER A 399 -80.11 -53.37 55.72
CA SER A 399 -79.10 -53.38 54.65
C SER A 399 -79.06 -52.07 53.84
N ALA A 400 -80.18 -51.34 53.77
CA ALA A 400 -80.26 -50.02 53.14
C ALA A 400 -79.94 -48.86 54.11
N GLY A 401 -79.61 -49.17 55.37
CA GLY A 401 -79.29 -48.18 56.40
C GLY A 401 -80.49 -47.35 56.89
N GLN A 402 -81.72 -47.85 56.72
CA GLN A 402 -82.97 -47.14 57.04
C GLN A 402 -83.67 -47.69 58.29
N THR A 403 -82.93 -47.92 59.37
CA THR A 403 -83.50 -48.36 60.67
C THR A 403 -83.32 -47.29 61.74
N ASP A 404 -84.42 -46.67 62.17
CA ASP A 404 -84.47 -45.83 63.37
C ASP A 404 -84.41 -46.72 64.61
N LEU A 405 -83.30 -46.66 65.35
CA LEU A 405 -83.12 -47.36 66.60
C LEU A 405 -83.69 -46.51 67.73
N ASN A 406 -84.76 -46.97 68.36
CA ASN A 406 -85.29 -46.35 69.58
C ASN A 406 -84.77 -47.16 70.79
N THR A 407 -83.82 -46.59 71.51
CA THR A 407 -83.19 -47.23 72.68
C THR A 407 -83.81 -46.69 73.97
N GLU A 408 -84.17 -47.58 74.89
CA GLU A 408 -84.63 -47.24 76.23
C GLU A 408 -83.84 -48.03 77.29
N GLU A 409 -83.55 -47.40 78.44
CA GLU A 409 -82.83 -48.05 79.54
C GLU A 409 -83.72 -49.09 80.23
N VAL A 410 -83.24 -50.32 80.34
CA VAL A 410 -83.92 -51.42 81.05
C VAL A 410 -83.05 -51.86 82.23
N ASP A 411 -83.63 -51.82 83.43
CA ASP A 411 -83.00 -52.28 84.67
C ASP A 411 -83.10 -53.81 84.77
N VAL A 412 -81.95 -54.48 84.88
CA VAL A 412 -81.85 -55.94 84.81
C VAL A 412 -81.81 -56.48 86.24
N THR A 413 -82.97 -56.58 86.89
CA THR A 413 -83.09 -57.18 88.24
C THR A 413 -83.39 -58.67 88.21
#